data_AF-A0A4R2ZEZ9-F1
#
_entry.id   AF-A0A4R2ZEZ9-F1
#
_cell.length_a   1.000
_cell.length_b   1.000
_cell.length_c   1.000
_cell.angle_alpha   90.00
_cell.angle_beta   90.00
_cell.angle_gamma   90.00
#
_symmetry.space_group_name_H-M   'P 1'
#
loop_
_entity.id
_entity.type
_entity.pdbx_description
1 polymer ?
#
loop_
_entity_poly.entity_id
_entity_poly.type
_entity_poly.pdbx_seq_one_letter_code
_entity_poly.pdbx_strand_id
1 'polypeptide(L)'
;MKFLNSLISAVAAVAITASVALPAAAADFKAKTVVLVHGAFADGSSWNKVIPLLKKAGLKVVAVQNPLDTLENDVAFTERAIADAEGPVVLVGHSYGGAVITQAGVNPKVHSLVYVAAYAPEVGQSVLDTQKPYPDAPGRPFIKKDDAGYLKFTDEGVFNYFAADLPRDEQELIAATQGAFGVKAVSTPVTQAAWHTVPSFEVVSTDDKVIPPQLQRDQVKRLKATAVEVAASHVVMLSHPDVVAKLIIEAAK
;
A
#
# COMPACT_ATOMS: atom_id res chain seq x y z
N MET A 1 80.02 23.46 -32.22
CA MET A 1 79.43 22.59 -31.18
C MET A 1 78.68 23.43 -30.16
N LYS A 2 77.35 23.26 -30.11
CA LYS A 2 76.43 23.37 -28.96
C LYS A 2 75.12 24.06 -29.39
N PHE A 3 74.09 23.21 -29.46
CA PHE A 3 72.71 23.49 -29.83
C PHE A 3 72.03 24.37 -28.77
N LEU A 4 71.18 25.29 -29.23
CA LEU A 4 70.19 26.02 -28.45
C LEU A 4 68.99 25.09 -28.20
N ASN A 5 68.71 24.74 -26.95
CA ASN A 5 67.45 24.07 -26.58
C ASN A 5 66.41 25.13 -26.22
N SER A 6 65.36 25.23 -27.04
CA SER A 6 64.13 25.97 -26.74
C SER A 6 63.19 25.06 -25.94
N LEU A 7 62.83 25.48 -24.72
CA LEU A 7 61.79 24.83 -23.92
C LEU A 7 60.43 25.48 -24.27
N ILE A 8 59.61 24.79 -25.04
CA ILE A 8 58.20 25.15 -25.23
C ILE A 8 57.40 24.55 -24.08
N SER A 9 56.89 25.40 -23.18
CA SER A 9 55.94 24.98 -22.14
C SER A 9 54.54 24.89 -22.74
N ALA A 10 54.00 23.68 -22.85
CA ALA A 10 52.62 23.45 -23.26
C ALA A 10 51.69 23.60 -22.05
N VAL A 11 50.86 24.65 -22.04
CA VAL A 11 49.77 24.83 -21.07
C VAL A 11 48.57 24.02 -21.57
N ALA A 12 48.28 22.89 -20.92
CA ALA A 12 47.07 22.11 -21.18
C ALA A 12 45.88 22.77 -20.47
N ALA A 13 44.94 23.32 -21.23
CA ALA A 13 43.68 23.84 -20.70
C ALA A 13 42.74 22.66 -20.35
N VAL A 14 42.49 22.45 -19.05
CA VAL A 14 41.47 21.49 -18.58
C VAL A 14 40.11 22.17 -18.66
N ALA A 15 39.29 21.76 -19.63
CA ALA A 15 37.90 22.19 -19.72
C ALA A 15 37.06 21.42 -18.69
N ILE A 16 36.63 22.10 -17.63
CA ILE A 16 35.65 21.57 -16.67
C ILE A 16 34.27 21.74 -17.29
N THR A 17 33.72 20.68 -17.88
CA THR A 17 32.33 20.65 -18.30
C THR A 17 31.46 20.40 -17.08
N ALA A 18 30.80 21.45 -16.57
CA ALA A 18 29.75 21.30 -15.57
C ALA A 18 28.52 20.65 -16.22
N SER A 19 28.25 19.39 -15.86
CA SER A 19 27.04 18.68 -16.27
C SER A 19 25.83 19.30 -15.55
N VAL A 20 25.13 20.22 -16.21
CA VAL A 20 23.83 20.68 -15.70
C VAL A 20 22.83 19.54 -15.93
N ALA A 21 22.50 18.80 -14.88
CA ALA A 21 21.43 17.81 -14.93
C ALA A 21 20.12 18.55 -15.23
N LEU A 22 19.52 18.25 -16.39
CA LEU A 22 18.16 18.70 -16.69
C LEU A 22 17.22 18.11 -15.63
N PRO A 23 16.21 18.86 -15.15
CA PRO A 23 15.16 18.29 -14.32
C PRO A 23 14.56 17.09 -15.06
N ALA A 24 14.44 15.95 -14.38
CA ALA A 24 13.64 14.85 -14.90
C ALA A 24 12.27 15.42 -15.30
N ALA A 25 11.83 15.18 -16.54
CA ALA A 25 10.52 15.62 -16.99
C ALA A 25 9.50 15.19 -15.93
N ALA A 26 8.76 16.15 -15.37
CA ALA A 26 7.76 15.86 -14.36
C ALA A 26 6.79 14.84 -14.96
N ALA A 27 6.68 13.66 -14.33
CA ALA A 27 5.78 12.63 -14.80
C ALA A 27 4.35 13.21 -14.85
N ASP A 28 3.69 13.08 -16.01
CA ASP A 28 2.34 13.56 -16.20
C ASP A 28 1.34 12.61 -15.54
N PHE A 29 1.14 12.78 -14.24
CA PHE A 29 0.15 12.03 -13.47
C PHE A 29 -1.18 12.77 -13.45
N LYS A 30 -2.28 12.05 -13.71
CA LYS A 30 -3.64 12.56 -13.48
C LYS A 30 -3.93 12.70 -11.99
N ALA A 31 -3.47 11.75 -11.17
CA ALA A 31 -3.52 11.85 -9.72
C ALA A 31 -2.23 12.45 -9.17
N LYS A 32 -2.33 13.49 -8.33
CA LYS A 32 -1.15 14.17 -7.77
C LYS A 32 -0.76 13.65 -6.38
N THR A 33 -1.71 13.05 -5.68
CA THR A 33 -1.53 12.56 -4.31
C THR A 33 -1.90 11.09 -4.21
N VAL A 34 -1.08 10.31 -3.52
CA VAL A 34 -1.40 8.94 -3.10
C VAL A 34 -1.80 8.97 -1.63
N VAL A 35 -3.00 8.50 -1.32
CA VAL A 35 -3.49 8.32 0.05
C VAL A 35 -3.38 6.83 0.38
N LEU A 36 -2.49 6.51 1.31
CA LEU A 36 -2.16 5.16 1.75
C LEU A 36 -2.95 4.84 3.03
N VAL A 37 -3.77 3.80 2.98
CA VAL A 37 -4.64 3.34 4.06
C VAL A 37 -4.16 1.97 4.52
N HIS A 38 -3.69 1.90 5.76
CA HIS A 38 -3.16 0.66 6.33
C HIS A 38 -4.27 -0.33 6.73
N GLY A 39 -3.87 -1.58 6.92
CA GLY A 39 -4.75 -2.65 7.38
C GLY A 39 -4.97 -2.67 8.89
N ALA A 40 -5.59 -3.76 9.33
CA ALA A 40 -5.78 -4.08 10.74
C ALA A 40 -4.43 -4.11 11.48
N PHE A 41 -4.45 -3.74 12.77
CA PHE A 41 -3.29 -3.73 13.67
C PHE A 41 -2.15 -2.76 13.30
N ALA A 42 -2.09 -2.24 12.08
CA ALA A 42 -0.99 -1.41 11.60
C ALA A 42 -1.19 0.07 11.95
N ASP A 43 -0.19 0.89 11.62
CA ASP A 43 -0.29 2.34 11.54
C ASP A 43 0.24 2.81 10.18
N GLY A 44 0.21 4.11 9.90
CA GLY A 44 0.65 4.63 8.59
C GLY A 44 2.14 4.37 8.27
N SER A 45 2.98 4.02 9.25
CA SER A 45 4.38 3.63 9.04
C SER A 45 4.52 2.26 8.38
N SER A 46 3.46 1.45 8.28
CA SER A 46 3.47 0.18 7.53
C SER A 46 3.77 0.35 6.04
N TRP A 47 3.74 1.59 5.55
CA TRP A 47 4.09 1.97 4.19
C TRP A 47 5.52 2.55 4.05
N ASN A 48 6.35 2.48 5.10
CA ASN A 48 7.67 3.11 5.18
C ASN A 48 8.60 2.79 3.99
N LYS A 49 8.51 1.60 3.40
CA LYS A 49 9.30 1.18 2.24
C LYS A 49 8.71 1.64 0.89
N VAL A 50 7.40 1.87 0.81
CA VAL A 50 6.71 2.33 -0.40
C VAL A 50 6.73 3.85 -0.54
N ILE A 51 6.51 4.58 0.56
CA ILE A 51 6.50 6.06 0.60
C ILE A 51 7.70 6.69 -0.12
N PRO A 52 8.97 6.32 0.15
CA PRO A 52 10.12 6.95 -0.50
C PRO A 52 10.14 6.72 -2.02
N LEU A 53 9.63 5.58 -2.50
CA LEU A 53 9.57 5.26 -3.92
C LEU A 53 8.54 6.14 -4.65
N LEU A 54 7.35 6.33 -4.04
CA LEU A 54 6.31 7.19 -4.58
C LEU A 54 6.74 8.67 -4.59
N LYS A 55 7.38 9.14 -3.52
CA LYS A 55 7.93 10.51 -3.47
C LYS A 55 9.02 10.73 -4.50
N LYS A 56 9.90 9.74 -4.72
CA LYS A 56 10.93 9.78 -5.76
C LYS A 56 10.32 9.85 -7.16
N ALA A 57 9.15 9.25 -7.38
CA ALA A 57 8.41 9.35 -8.64
C ALA A 57 7.73 10.73 -8.84
N GLY A 58 7.69 11.59 -7.82
CA GLY A 58 7.12 12.93 -7.89
C GLY A 58 5.68 13.04 -7.37
N LEU A 59 5.14 11.99 -6.76
CA LEU A 59 3.80 12.00 -6.14
C LEU A 59 3.86 12.58 -4.73
N LYS A 60 2.82 13.34 -4.34
CA LYS A 60 2.55 13.62 -2.92
C LYS A 60 2.03 12.36 -2.26
N VAL A 61 2.35 12.15 -0.98
CA VAL A 61 1.95 10.94 -0.26
C VAL A 61 1.41 11.31 1.10
N VAL A 62 0.24 10.80 1.43
CA VAL A 62 -0.41 10.91 2.74
C VAL A 62 -0.65 9.49 3.25
N ALA A 63 -0.10 9.14 4.41
CA ALA A 63 -0.44 7.89 5.09
C ALA A 63 -1.50 8.19 6.16
N VAL A 64 -2.69 7.61 6.00
CA VAL A 64 -3.79 7.76 6.95
C VAL A 64 -3.42 7.03 8.24
N GLN A 65 -3.83 7.59 9.37
CA GLN A 65 -3.75 6.95 10.69
C GLN A 65 -5.15 6.50 11.06
N ASN A 66 -5.52 5.28 10.70
CA ASN A 66 -6.83 4.72 11.02
C ASN A 66 -6.94 4.59 12.55
N PRO A 67 -8.04 5.06 13.16
CA PRO A 67 -8.31 4.81 14.58
C PRO A 67 -8.41 3.33 14.98
N LEU A 68 -8.68 2.43 14.02
CA LEU A 68 -8.75 0.98 14.20
C LEU A 68 -9.90 0.50 15.09
N ASP A 69 -10.93 1.31 15.35
CA ASP A 69 -12.05 0.94 16.21
C ASP A 69 -13.30 0.52 15.42
N THR A 70 -13.72 1.32 14.43
CA THR A 70 -14.85 1.03 13.55
C THR A 70 -14.57 1.44 12.10
N LEU A 71 -15.31 0.84 11.17
CA LEU A 71 -15.21 1.17 9.75
C LEU A 71 -15.54 2.64 9.48
N GLU A 72 -16.55 3.17 10.14
CA GLU A 72 -17.00 4.56 9.97
C GLU A 72 -15.90 5.55 10.36
N ASN A 73 -15.19 5.31 11.45
CA ASN A 73 -14.10 6.17 11.90
C ASN A 73 -12.89 6.09 10.96
N ASP A 74 -12.50 4.89 10.56
CA ASP A 74 -11.39 4.67 9.61
C ASP A 74 -11.68 5.31 8.24
N VAL A 75 -12.94 5.25 7.79
CA VAL A 75 -13.43 5.95 6.59
C VAL A 75 -13.39 7.47 6.78
N ALA A 76 -13.87 7.99 7.91
CA ALA A 76 -13.85 9.44 8.17
C ALA A 76 -12.44 10.03 8.17
N PHE A 77 -11.44 9.30 8.68
CA PHE A 77 -10.04 9.71 8.62
C PHE A 77 -9.49 9.68 7.19
N THR A 78 -9.87 8.67 6.41
CA THR A 78 -9.52 8.58 4.99
C THR A 78 -10.16 9.71 4.18
N GLU A 79 -11.42 10.02 4.42
CA GLU A 79 -12.14 11.13 3.75
C GLU A 79 -11.51 12.49 4.04
N ARG A 80 -11.03 12.73 5.28
CA ARG A 80 -10.25 13.94 5.60
C ARG A 80 -8.96 14.02 4.80
N ALA A 81 -8.21 12.91 4.70
CA ALA A 81 -7.00 12.86 3.88
C ALA A 81 -7.28 13.13 2.39
N ILE A 82 -8.40 12.63 1.85
CA ILE A 82 -8.85 12.93 0.48
C ILE A 82 -9.22 14.42 0.34
N ALA A 83 -9.93 14.98 1.31
CA ALA A 83 -10.33 16.39 1.30
C ALA A 83 -9.11 17.32 1.29
N ASP A 84 -8.10 17.02 2.11
CA ASP A 84 -6.88 17.81 2.24
C ASP A 84 -5.90 17.62 1.06
N ALA A 85 -6.01 16.52 0.33
CA ALA A 85 -5.17 16.24 -0.83
C ALA A 85 -5.38 17.25 -1.97
N GLU A 86 -4.27 17.67 -2.58
CA GLU A 86 -4.28 18.50 -3.78
C GLU A 86 -4.57 17.66 -5.02
N GLY A 87 -5.59 18.06 -5.78
CA GLY A 87 -5.98 17.41 -7.03
C GLY A 87 -6.57 16.01 -6.86
N PRO A 88 -6.69 15.24 -7.97
CA PRO A 88 -7.15 13.87 -7.92
C PRO A 88 -6.18 12.95 -7.16
N VAL A 89 -6.71 11.91 -6.54
CA VAL A 89 -5.97 11.01 -5.66
C VAL A 89 -6.02 9.55 -6.12
N VAL A 90 -4.94 8.81 -5.85
CA VAL A 90 -4.98 7.34 -5.82
C VAL A 90 -5.24 6.92 -4.38
N LEU A 91 -6.29 6.14 -4.13
CA LEU A 91 -6.50 5.49 -2.84
C LEU A 91 -5.88 4.10 -2.85
N VAL A 92 -5.03 3.82 -1.88
CA VAL A 92 -4.34 2.54 -1.77
C VAL A 92 -4.68 1.92 -0.42
N GLY A 93 -5.25 0.72 -0.42
CA GLY A 93 -5.65 0.00 0.79
C GLY A 93 -4.91 -1.32 0.90
N HIS A 94 -4.22 -1.54 2.03
CA HIS A 94 -3.66 -2.85 2.37
C HIS A 94 -4.63 -3.63 3.26
N SER A 95 -4.82 -4.93 3.00
CA SER A 95 -5.62 -5.80 3.87
C SER A 95 -7.04 -5.23 4.14
N TYR A 96 -7.40 -5.07 5.42
CA TYR A 96 -8.60 -4.36 5.87
C TYR A 96 -8.78 -2.96 5.26
N GLY A 97 -7.68 -2.23 5.02
CA GLY A 97 -7.70 -0.90 4.37
C GLY A 97 -8.36 -0.92 2.99
N GLY A 98 -8.44 -2.09 2.34
CA GLY A 98 -9.25 -2.28 1.13
C GLY A 98 -10.74 -1.99 1.35
N ALA A 99 -11.33 -2.41 2.47
CA ALA A 99 -12.73 -2.12 2.80
C ALA A 99 -12.93 -0.63 3.08
N VAL A 100 -11.95 0.01 3.73
CA VAL A 100 -11.97 1.46 3.99
C VAL A 100 -11.95 2.25 2.68
N ILE A 101 -11.05 1.93 1.74
CA ILE A 101 -11.02 2.62 0.43
C ILE A 101 -12.22 2.25 -0.46
N THR A 102 -12.80 1.07 -0.28
CA THR A 102 -14.04 0.67 -0.96
C THR A 102 -15.19 1.59 -0.58
N GLN A 103 -15.31 1.90 0.71
CA GLN A 103 -16.32 2.82 1.22
C GLN A 103 -15.96 4.28 0.88
N ALA A 104 -14.78 4.77 1.25
CA ALA A 104 -14.39 6.18 1.06
C ALA A 104 -14.21 6.58 -0.42
N GLY A 105 -13.98 5.61 -1.30
CA GLY A 105 -13.54 5.83 -2.67
C GLY A 105 -14.57 6.43 -3.63
N VAL A 106 -15.84 6.56 -3.24
CA VAL A 106 -16.87 7.21 -4.08
C VAL A 106 -16.67 8.72 -4.19
N ASN A 107 -15.73 9.28 -3.43
CA ASN A 107 -15.39 10.70 -3.45
C ASN A 107 -14.93 11.12 -4.87
N PRO A 108 -15.45 12.22 -5.45
CA PRO A 108 -15.10 12.65 -6.81
C PRO A 108 -13.62 12.96 -7.05
N LYS A 109 -12.81 13.19 -6.01
CA LYS A 109 -11.36 13.35 -6.15
C LYS A 109 -10.64 12.02 -6.43
N VAL A 110 -11.27 10.88 -6.19
CA VAL A 110 -10.64 9.56 -6.31
C VAL A 110 -10.54 9.19 -7.78
N HIS A 111 -9.31 9.15 -8.27
CA HIS A 111 -8.98 8.80 -9.65
C HIS A 111 -8.96 7.28 -9.87
N SER A 112 -8.38 6.56 -8.91
CA SER A 112 -8.18 5.12 -8.98
C SER A 112 -8.07 4.50 -7.57
N LEU A 113 -8.34 3.20 -7.50
CA LEU A 113 -8.21 2.37 -6.29
C LEU A 113 -7.08 1.36 -6.49
N VAL A 114 -6.28 1.12 -5.47
CA VAL A 114 -5.25 0.06 -5.46
C VAL A 114 -5.44 -0.81 -4.22
N TYR A 115 -5.79 -2.07 -4.43
CA TYR A 115 -5.93 -3.08 -3.40
C TYR A 115 -4.61 -3.84 -3.26
N VAL A 116 -3.98 -3.81 -2.10
CA VAL A 116 -2.68 -4.48 -1.85
C VAL A 116 -2.91 -5.62 -0.88
N ALA A 117 -2.98 -6.86 -1.38
CA ALA A 117 -3.36 -8.03 -0.57
C ALA A 117 -4.55 -7.72 0.34
N ALA A 118 -5.67 -7.27 -0.26
CA ALA A 118 -6.72 -6.54 0.43
C ALA A 118 -8.13 -7.06 0.12
N TYR A 119 -9.07 -6.73 0.99
CA TYR A 119 -10.49 -7.02 0.79
C TYR A 119 -11.19 -5.88 0.03
N ALA A 120 -12.01 -6.19 -0.96
CA ALA A 120 -12.87 -5.25 -1.67
C ALA A 120 -14.35 -5.71 -1.56
N PRO A 121 -15.01 -5.52 -0.41
CA PRO A 121 -16.38 -5.98 -0.22
C PRO A 121 -17.36 -5.40 -1.24
N GLU A 122 -18.43 -6.13 -1.54
CA GLU A 122 -19.61 -5.60 -2.24
C GLU A 122 -20.53 -4.85 -1.25
N VAL A 123 -21.40 -3.97 -1.76
CA VAL A 123 -22.46 -3.31 -1.00
C VAL A 123 -23.24 -4.34 -0.18
N GLY A 124 -23.36 -4.08 1.12
CA GLY A 124 -24.00 -4.98 2.07
C GLY A 124 -23.11 -6.11 2.60
N GLN A 125 -21.85 -6.21 2.17
CA GLN A 125 -20.87 -7.14 2.73
C GLN A 125 -19.92 -6.46 3.70
N SER A 126 -19.60 -7.15 4.79
CA SER A 126 -18.46 -6.86 5.65
C SER A 126 -17.20 -7.61 5.20
N VAL A 127 -16.04 -7.29 5.79
CA VAL A 127 -14.80 -8.06 5.57
C VAL A 127 -14.94 -9.52 6.00
N LEU A 128 -15.77 -9.81 7.01
CA LEU A 128 -16.04 -11.19 7.41
C LEU A 128 -16.89 -11.93 6.35
N ASP A 129 -17.80 -11.23 5.67
CA ASP A 129 -18.65 -11.84 4.64
C ASP A 129 -17.85 -12.23 3.39
N THR A 130 -16.85 -11.45 3.01
CA THR A 130 -15.99 -11.76 1.83
C THR A 130 -15.20 -13.05 1.99
N GLN A 131 -14.96 -13.48 3.24
CA GLN A 131 -14.17 -14.68 3.54
C GLN A 131 -14.99 -15.96 3.54
N LYS A 132 -16.30 -15.89 3.82
CA LYS A 132 -17.18 -17.07 3.98
C LYS A 132 -17.15 -18.08 2.82
N PRO A 133 -16.98 -17.68 1.54
CA PRO A 133 -16.94 -18.64 0.43
C PRO A 133 -15.63 -19.44 0.34
N TYR A 134 -14.61 -19.09 1.13
CA TYR A 134 -13.27 -19.66 1.05
C TYR A 134 -12.93 -20.48 2.30
N PRO A 135 -12.00 -21.45 2.20
CA PRO A 135 -11.46 -22.14 3.37
C PRO A 135 -10.85 -21.14 4.38
N ASP A 136 -10.90 -21.50 5.66
CA ASP A 136 -10.27 -20.70 6.71
C ASP A 136 -8.77 -20.53 6.44
N ALA A 137 -8.31 -19.28 6.54
CA ALA A 137 -6.90 -18.95 6.33
C ALA A 137 -6.04 -19.52 7.48
N PRO A 138 -4.84 -20.08 7.18
CA PRO A 138 -3.98 -20.68 8.21
C PRO A 138 -3.60 -19.75 9.36
N GLY A 139 -3.53 -18.43 9.13
CA GLY A 139 -3.24 -17.44 10.15
C GLY A 139 -4.40 -17.13 11.10
N ARG A 140 -5.65 -17.48 10.75
CA ARG A 140 -6.86 -17.13 11.52
C ARG A 140 -6.83 -17.57 13.00
N PRO A 141 -6.37 -18.79 13.36
CA PRO A 141 -6.31 -19.23 14.76
C PRO A 141 -5.39 -18.38 15.65
N PHE A 142 -4.49 -17.61 15.04
CA PHE A 142 -3.51 -16.76 15.72
C PHE A 142 -3.98 -15.33 15.95
N ILE A 143 -5.20 -14.99 15.52
CA ILE A 143 -5.87 -13.74 15.87
C ILE A 143 -6.64 -13.98 17.16
N LYS A 144 -6.30 -13.24 18.22
CA LYS A 144 -6.93 -13.33 19.54
C LYS A 144 -7.80 -12.12 19.78
N LYS A 145 -8.95 -12.35 20.39
CA LYS A 145 -9.87 -11.31 20.82
C LYS A 145 -9.82 -11.20 22.34
N ASP A 146 -9.70 -9.99 22.85
CA ASP A 146 -9.82 -9.71 24.28
C ASP A 146 -11.29 -9.53 24.73
N ASP A 147 -11.48 -9.33 26.03
CA ASP A 147 -12.81 -9.14 26.63
C ASP A 147 -13.48 -7.81 26.21
N ALA A 148 -12.68 -6.82 25.78
CA ALA A 148 -13.15 -5.55 25.27
C ALA A 148 -13.56 -5.62 23.79
N GLY A 149 -13.34 -6.75 23.11
CA GLY A 149 -13.69 -6.97 21.71
C GLY A 149 -12.64 -6.47 20.72
N TYR A 150 -11.41 -6.22 21.16
CA TYR A 150 -10.28 -5.88 20.31
C TYR A 150 -9.49 -7.12 19.94
N LEU A 151 -8.98 -7.10 18.72
CA LEU A 151 -8.22 -8.16 18.08
C LEU A 151 -6.74 -7.82 18.12
N LYS A 152 -5.90 -8.85 18.25
CA LYS A 152 -4.45 -8.79 18.07
C LYS A 152 -3.94 -10.08 17.43
N PHE A 153 -2.96 -9.98 16.55
CA PHE A 153 -2.24 -11.14 16.04
C PHE A 153 -1.17 -11.55 17.06
N THR A 154 -1.12 -12.83 17.45
CA THR A 154 -0.02 -13.33 18.27
C THR A 154 1.31 -13.22 17.53
N ASP A 155 2.41 -13.13 18.27
CA ASP A 155 3.76 -13.10 17.73
C ASP A 155 4.04 -14.30 16.81
N GLU A 156 3.74 -15.52 17.24
CA GLU A 156 3.84 -16.73 16.41
C GLU A 156 3.07 -16.59 15.09
N GLY A 157 1.88 -15.99 15.19
CA GLY A 157 1.05 -15.67 14.05
C GLY A 157 1.69 -14.67 13.08
N VAL A 158 2.26 -13.60 13.62
CA VAL A 158 2.99 -12.59 12.83
C VAL A 158 4.14 -13.26 12.08
N PHE A 159 4.91 -14.07 12.78
CA PHE A 159 6.15 -14.66 12.27
C PHE A 159 5.95 -15.73 11.20
N ASN A 160 4.89 -16.54 11.32
CA ASN A 160 4.71 -17.71 10.46
C ASN A 160 3.63 -17.52 9.38
N TYR A 161 2.78 -16.49 9.50
CA TYR A 161 1.61 -16.32 8.64
C TYR A 161 1.41 -14.89 8.11
N PHE A 162 1.63 -13.86 8.93
CA PHE A 162 1.40 -12.46 8.51
C PHE A 162 2.59 -11.85 7.76
N ALA A 163 3.81 -12.04 8.27
CA ALA A 163 5.05 -11.44 7.77
C ALA A 163 6.13 -12.51 7.51
N ALA A 164 5.70 -13.70 7.10
CA ALA A 164 6.53 -14.90 7.04
C ALA A 164 7.74 -14.81 6.08
N ASP A 165 7.70 -13.88 5.12
CA ASP A 165 8.74 -13.64 4.12
C ASP A 165 9.66 -12.46 4.47
N LEU A 166 9.47 -11.81 5.62
CA LEU A 166 10.36 -10.74 6.08
C LEU A 166 11.51 -11.26 6.96
N PRO A 167 12.65 -10.53 7.00
CA PRO A 167 13.66 -10.71 8.03
C PRO A 167 13.09 -10.67 9.44
N ARG A 168 13.69 -11.41 10.35
CA ARG A 168 13.17 -11.63 11.71
C ARG A 168 13.01 -10.34 12.52
N ASP A 169 13.96 -9.43 12.41
CA ASP A 169 13.93 -8.12 13.06
C ASP A 169 12.76 -7.26 12.57
N GLU A 170 12.43 -7.30 11.28
CA GLU A 170 11.23 -6.63 10.75
C GLU A 170 9.94 -7.29 11.23
N GLN A 171 9.92 -8.62 11.32
CA GLN A 171 8.77 -9.35 11.88
C GLN A 171 8.51 -8.96 13.35
N GLU A 172 9.57 -8.87 14.15
CA GLU A 172 9.51 -8.45 15.56
C GLU A 172 9.03 -7.01 15.70
N LEU A 173 9.47 -6.12 14.81
CA LEU A 173 8.97 -4.75 14.76
C LEU A 173 7.46 -4.72 14.49
N ILE A 174 6.98 -5.46 13.49
CA ILE A 174 5.54 -5.55 13.18
C ILE A 174 4.76 -6.08 14.38
N ALA A 175 5.25 -7.12 15.05
CA ALA A 175 4.59 -7.67 16.23
C ALA A 175 4.47 -6.65 17.38
N ALA A 176 5.53 -5.85 17.59
CA ALA A 176 5.61 -4.84 18.63
C ALA A 176 4.75 -3.59 18.37
N THR A 177 4.60 -3.19 17.11
CA THR A 177 3.87 -1.96 16.72
C THR A 177 2.37 -2.18 16.50
N GLN A 178 1.85 -3.38 16.78
CA GLN A 178 0.42 -3.65 16.62
C GLN A 178 -0.45 -2.73 17.49
N GLY A 179 -1.36 -1.99 16.85
CA GLY A 179 -2.50 -1.33 17.49
C GLY A 179 -3.62 -2.32 17.83
N ALA A 180 -4.43 -1.96 18.82
CA ALA A 180 -5.66 -2.69 19.14
C ALA A 180 -6.67 -2.51 18.01
N PHE A 181 -7.24 -3.60 17.49
CA PHE A 181 -8.16 -3.54 16.35
C PHE A 181 -9.58 -3.99 16.71
N GLY A 182 -10.54 -3.08 16.68
CA GLY A 182 -11.92 -3.35 17.07
C GLY A 182 -12.62 -4.31 16.10
N VAL A 183 -13.23 -5.38 16.62
CA VAL A 183 -13.95 -6.37 15.79
C VAL A 183 -15.06 -5.76 14.94
N LYS A 184 -15.63 -4.62 15.39
CA LYS A 184 -16.67 -3.90 14.65
C LYS A 184 -16.18 -3.47 13.26
N ALA A 185 -14.92 -3.05 13.14
CA ALA A 185 -14.34 -2.60 11.88
C ALA A 185 -14.45 -3.64 10.75
N VAL A 186 -14.29 -4.93 11.06
CA VAL A 186 -14.40 -6.02 10.06
C VAL A 186 -15.79 -6.62 9.92
N SER A 187 -16.69 -6.40 10.89
CA SER A 187 -18.06 -6.92 10.86
C SER A 187 -19.09 -5.94 10.30
N THR A 188 -18.76 -4.64 10.23
CA THR A 188 -19.64 -3.63 9.64
C THR A 188 -19.66 -3.79 8.11
N PRO A 189 -20.86 -3.91 7.50
CA PRO A 189 -20.98 -3.92 6.05
C PRO A 189 -20.68 -2.57 5.42
N VAL A 190 -20.03 -2.57 4.24
CA VAL A 190 -19.96 -1.35 3.42
C VAL A 190 -21.34 -1.02 2.85
N THR A 191 -21.66 0.26 2.75
CA THR A 191 -22.92 0.74 2.14
C THR A 191 -22.74 1.18 0.70
N GLN A 192 -21.50 1.28 0.24
CA GLN A 192 -21.14 1.64 -1.13
C GLN A 192 -19.83 0.96 -1.53
N ALA A 193 -19.64 0.79 -2.83
CA ALA A 193 -18.49 0.10 -3.40
C ALA A 193 -17.87 0.94 -4.52
N ALA A 194 -16.83 1.72 -4.18
CA ALA A 194 -16.17 2.63 -5.12
C ALA A 194 -15.65 1.95 -6.39
N TRP A 195 -15.29 0.68 -6.30
CA TRP A 195 -14.80 -0.10 -7.45
C TRP A 195 -15.87 -0.36 -8.53
N HIS A 196 -17.15 -0.03 -8.28
CA HIS A 196 -18.19 -0.03 -9.32
C HIS A 196 -17.99 1.08 -10.37
N THR A 197 -17.37 2.20 -9.99
CA THR A 197 -17.28 3.41 -10.83
C THR A 197 -15.85 3.92 -11.00
N VAL A 198 -14.92 3.48 -10.16
CA VAL A 198 -13.52 3.90 -10.17
C VAL A 198 -12.62 2.76 -10.66
N PRO A 199 -11.68 3.03 -11.59
CA PRO A 199 -10.69 2.04 -12.02
C PRO A 199 -9.96 1.42 -10.84
N SER A 200 -9.83 0.10 -10.86
CA SER A 200 -9.22 -0.67 -9.77
C SER A 200 -7.95 -1.36 -10.23
N PHE A 201 -6.98 -1.43 -9.32
CA PHE A 201 -5.71 -2.13 -9.45
C PHE A 201 -5.55 -3.07 -8.26
N GLU A 202 -4.84 -4.17 -8.43
CA GLU A 202 -4.66 -5.15 -7.35
C GLU A 202 -3.28 -5.82 -7.35
N VAL A 203 -2.66 -5.86 -6.17
CA VAL A 203 -1.50 -6.72 -5.90
C VAL A 203 -2.03 -7.98 -5.23
N VAL A 204 -1.96 -9.09 -5.95
CA VAL A 204 -2.29 -10.42 -5.41
C VAL A 204 -1.03 -11.00 -4.77
N SER A 205 -1.10 -11.28 -3.47
CA SER A 205 -0.03 -11.95 -2.76
C SER A 205 -0.27 -13.47 -2.74
N THR A 206 0.58 -14.23 -3.41
CA THR A 206 0.29 -15.64 -3.73
C THR A 206 0.58 -16.62 -2.60
N ASP A 207 1.39 -16.24 -1.62
CA ASP A 207 1.71 -17.04 -0.43
C ASP A 207 1.07 -16.46 0.84
N ASP A 208 0.06 -15.60 0.68
CA ASP A 208 -0.71 -14.99 1.76
C ASP A 208 -1.49 -16.05 2.57
N LYS A 209 -1.20 -16.11 3.88
CA LYS A 209 -1.85 -17.04 4.81
C LYS A 209 -2.88 -16.34 5.73
N VAL A 210 -3.20 -15.09 5.45
CA VAL A 210 -4.19 -14.25 6.16
C VAL A 210 -5.40 -14.00 5.27
N ILE A 211 -5.19 -13.63 4.00
CA ILE A 211 -6.24 -13.54 2.98
C ILE A 211 -5.99 -14.62 1.92
N PRO A 212 -6.91 -15.58 1.72
CA PRO A 212 -6.71 -16.64 0.72
C PRO A 212 -6.37 -16.05 -0.67
N PRO A 213 -5.29 -16.49 -1.34
CA PRO A 213 -4.92 -15.95 -2.64
C PRO A 213 -6.01 -16.13 -3.71
N GLN A 214 -6.82 -17.19 -3.59
CA GLN A 214 -7.96 -17.40 -4.48
C GLN A 214 -9.03 -16.31 -4.32
N LEU A 215 -9.25 -15.81 -3.10
CA LEU A 215 -10.16 -14.68 -2.84
C LEU A 215 -9.68 -13.44 -3.60
N GLN A 216 -8.38 -13.11 -3.48
CA GLN A 216 -7.78 -11.97 -4.18
C GLN A 216 -7.90 -12.13 -5.71
N ARG A 217 -7.66 -13.33 -6.27
CA ARG A 217 -7.83 -13.57 -7.72
C ARG A 217 -9.27 -13.44 -8.20
N ASP A 218 -10.24 -13.90 -7.42
CA ASP A 218 -11.66 -13.75 -7.77
C ASP A 218 -12.11 -12.28 -7.66
N GLN A 219 -11.52 -11.55 -6.72
CA GLN A 219 -11.67 -10.11 -6.60
C GLN A 219 -11.14 -9.38 -7.84
N VAL A 220 -9.94 -9.69 -8.32
CA VAL A 220 -9.39 -9.13 -9.57
C VAL A 220 -10.39 -9.25 -10.73
N LYS A 221 -11.00 -10.44 -10.90
CA LYS A 221 -11.99 -10.68 -11.95
C LYS A 221 -13.25 -9.84 -11.76
N ARG A 222 -13.80 -9.78 -10.54
CA ARG A 222 -15.02 -9.03 -10.21
C ARG A 222 -14.83 -7.53 -10.41
N LEU A 223 -13.69 -7.00 -9.98
CA LEU A 223 -13.34 -5.58 -10.08
C LEU A 223 -12.89 -5.18 -11.49
N LYS A 224 -12.63 -6.17 -12.37
CA LYS A 224 -11.94 -5.97 -13.66
C LYS A 224 -10.62 -5.22 -13.46
N ALA A 225 -9.90 -5.55 -12.39
CA ALA A 225 -8.74 -4.81 -11.96
C ALA A 225 -7.51 -5.12 -12.83
N THR A 226 -6.66 -4.11 -13.06
CA THR A 226 -5.29 -4.34 -13.52
C THR A 226 -4.49 -4.93 -12.37
N ALA A 227 -3.96 -6.14 -12.53
CA ALA A 227 -3.36 -6.86 -11.42
C ALA A 227 -1.94 -7.35 -11.69
N VAL A 228 -1.17 -7.50 -10.60
CA VAL A 228 0.11 -8.20 -10.55
C VAL A 228 0.07 -9.25 -9.46
N GLU A 229 0.56 -10.45 -9.74
CA GLU A 229 0.75 -11.49 -8.72
C GLU A 229 2.20 -11.49 -8.25
N VAL A 230 2.40 -11.63 -6.94
CA VAL A 230 3.73 -11.63 -6.30
C VAL A 230 3.81 -12.78 -5.31
N ALA A 231 4.89 -13.56 -5.37
CA ALA A 231 5.21 -14.57 -4.36
C ALA A 231 5.67 -13.91 -3.06
N ALA A 232 4.70 -13.61 -2.20
CA ALA A 232 4.89 -12.88 -0.95
C ALA A 232 3.90 -13.37 0.11
N SER A 233 4.19 -13.06 1.38
CA SER A 233 3.24 -13.20 2.47
C SER A 233 2.28 -11.99 2.54
N HIS A 234 1.59 -11.76 3.65
CA HIS A 234 0.50 -10.78 3.71
C HIS A 234 0.97 -9.31 3.62
N VAL A 235 2.18 -8.99 4.10
CA VAL A 235 2.75 -7.63 4.08
C VAL A 235 3.62 -7.37 2.85
N VAL A 236 3.08 -7.64 1.65
CA VAL A 236 3.80 -7.50 0.36
C VAL A 236 4.37 -6.10 0.11
N MET A 237 3.78 -5.05 0.70
CA MET A 237 4.31 -3.69 0.61
C MET A 237 5.65 -3.51 1.36
N LEU A 238 6.03 -4.43 2.24
CA LEU A 238 7.30 -4.43 2.94
C LEU A 238 8.31 -5.39 2.30
N SER A 239 7.87 -6.57 1.84
CA SER A 239 8.76 -7.56 1.19
C SER A 239 9.08 -7.20 -0.27
N HIS A 240 8.13 -6.61 -0.99
CA HIS A 240 8.24 -6.25 -2.42
C HIS A 240 7.78 -4.79 -2.67
N PRO A 241 8.36 -3.79 -1.98
CA PRO A 241 7.91 -2.40 -2.04
C PRO A 241 8.02 -1.79 -3.44
N ASP A 242 8.96 -2.24 -4.26
CA ASP A 242 9.18 -1.78 -5.63
C ASP A 242 8.05 -2.21 -6.57
N VAL A 243 7.58 -3.46 -6.45
CA VAL A 243 6.45 -3.96 -7.23
C VAL A 243 5.17 -3.21 -6.86
N VAL A 244 4.92 -3.05 -5.56
CA VAL A 244 3.75 -2.31 -5.06
C VAL A 244 3.81 -0.85 -5.50
N ALA A 245 4.94 -0.16 -5.33
CA ALA A 245 5.10 1.23 -5.76
C ALA A 245 4.90 1.40 -7.27
N LYS A 246 5.41 0.46 -8.09
CA LYS A 246 5.23 0.50 -9.54
C LYS A 246 3.76 0.45 -9.94
N LEU A 247 2.97 -0.43 -9.34
CA LEU A 247 1.53 -0.53 -9.62
C LEU A 247 0.79 0.75 -9.19
N ILE A 248 1.14 1.32 -8.03
CA ILE A 248 0.55 2.59 -7.56
C ILE A 248 0.89 3.75 -8.51
N ILE A 249 2.13 3.81 -9.01
CA ILE A 249 2.57 4.81 -9.98
C ILE A 249 1.83 4.65 -11.31
N GLU A 250 1.56 3.42 -11.74
CA GLU A 250 0.73 3.15 -12.92
C GLU A 250 -0.71 3.62 -12.71
N ALA A 251 -1.29 3.35 -11.53
CA ALA A 251 -2.63 3.79 -11.16
C ALA A 251 -2.77 5.32 -11.09
N ALA A 252 -1.67 6.08 -11.01
CA ALA A 252 -1.69 7.54 -10.98
C ALA A 252 -1.70 8.21 -12.38
N LYS A 253 -1.47 7.45 -13.45
CA LYS A 253 -1.37 7.97 -14.84
C LYS A 253 -2.72 8.07 -15.53
#